data_AF-A0A3C1S6H7-F1
#
_entry.id   AF-A0A3C1S6H7-F1
#
_cell.length_a   1.000
_cell.length_b   1.000
_cell.length_c   1.000
_cell.angle_alpha   90.00
_cell.angle_beta   90.00
_cell.angle_gamma   90.00
#
_symmetry.space_group_name_H-M   'P 1'
#
loop_
_entity.id
_entity.type
_entity.pdbx_description
1 polymer ?
#
loop_
_entity_poly.entity_id
_entity_poly.type
_entity_poly.pdbx_seq_one_letter_code
_entity_poly.pdbx_strand_id
1 'polypeptide(L)'
;MKEIIFVIGGCRSGKSSHALTLAEEIPGNRKIFIATCVPYDDEMTARVRKHQQERSRAWTTLEVPIALGESIAENSPKTDVIVADCLTLWASNLVLENTPSEKIAEALQTLTHALKTAQCPVILVSNEVGCGIVPEN
;
A
#
# COMPACT_ATOMS: atom_id res chain seq x y z
N MET A 1 17.65 3.46 -8.27
CA MET A 1 18.10 3.43 -6.86
C MET A 1 17.08 2.62 -6.09
N LYS A 2 17.47 1.77 -5.13
CA LYS A 2 16.54 1.01 -4.28
C LYS A 2 16.22 1.89 -3.07
N GLU A 3 15.03 2.46 -3.02
CA GLU A 3 14.61 3.38 -1.96
C GLU A 3 13.26 2.96 -1.39
N ILE A 4 13.11 3.08 -0.07
CA ILE A 4 11.83 2.86 0.62
C ILE A 4 11.36 4.22 1.11
N ILE A 5 10.24 4.69 0.58
CA ILE A 5 9.64 5.97 0.95
C ILE A 5 8.40 5.69 1.79
N PHE A 6 8.33 6.27 2.97
CA PHE A 6 7.17 6.15 3.86
C PHE A 6 6.39 7.47 3.93
N VAL A 7 5.15 7.45 3.45
CA VAL A 7 4.25 8.61 3.43
C VAL A 7 3.16 8.40 4.47
N ILE A 8 3.16 9.23 5.51
CA ILE A 8 2.18 9.17 6.60
C ILE A 8 1.39 10.48 6.71
N GLY A 9 0.12 10.39 7.07
CA GLY A 9 -0.70 11.55 7.38
C GLY A 9 -2.16 11.20 7.69
N GLY A 10 -2.91 12.20 8.18
CA GLY A 10 -4.30 12.03 8.57
C GLY A 10 -5.23 11.63 7.42
N CYS A 11 -6.51 11.41 7.75
CA CYS A 11 -7.54 11.16 6.73
C CYS A 11 -7.70 12.39 5.83
N ARG A 12 -7.82 12.18 4.51
CA ARG A 12 -7.98 13.24 3.48
C ARG A 12 -6.87 14.31 3.46
N SER A 13 -5.68 13.99 3.95
CA SER A 13 -4.52 14.91 3.92
C SER A 13 -3.82 15.02 2.56
N GLY A 14 -4.29 14.29 1.54
CA GLY A 14 -3.65 14.24 0.22
C GLY A 14 -2.46 13.29 0.10
N LYS A 15 -2.16 12.47 1.13
CA LYS A 15 -1.00 11.56 1.15
C LYS A 15 -0.95 10.57 -0.03
N SER A 16 -2.08 10.02 -0.45
CA SER A 16 -2.14 9.11 -1.59
C SER A 16 -1.79 9.82 -2.90
N SER A 17 -2.30 11.03 -3.11
CA SER A 17 -1.94 11.87 -4.26
C SER A 17 -0.46 12.23 -4.24
N HIS A 18 0.09 12.60 -3.08
CA HIS A 18 1.51 12.89 -2.94
C HIS A 18 2.40 11.66 -3.25
N ALA A 19 2.03 10.48 -2.75
CA ALA A 19 2.74 9.23 -3.06
C ALA A 19 2.72 8.90 -4.56
N LEU A 20 1.59 9.14 -5.24
CA LEU A 20 1.50 8.99 -6.70
C LEU A 20 2.38 10.02 -7.43
N THR A 21 2.41 11.28 -7.00
CA THR A 21 3.31 12.30 -7.57
C THR A 21 4.78 11.87 -7.47
N LEU A 22 5.21 11.40 -6.29
CA LEU A 22 6.57 10.88 -6.09
C LEU A 22 6.86 9.69 -7.02
N ALA A 23 5.89 8.79 -7.21
CA ALA A 23 6.04 7.67 -8.15
C ALA A 23 6.07 8.12 -9.62
N GLU A 24 5.41 9.23 -9.95
CA GLU A 24 5.45 9.79 -11.30
C GLU A 24 6.82 10.38 -11.66
N GLU A 25 7.57 10.87 -10.66
CA GLU A 25 8.94 11.37 -10.82
C GLU A 25 9.98 10.26 -11.05
N ILE A 26 9.64 9.00 -10.72
CA ILE A 26 10.54 7.86 -10.96
C ILE A 26 10.54 7.50 -12.46
N PRO A 27 11.73 7.43 -13.10
CA PRO A 27 11.84 7.07 -14.50
C PRO A 27 11.30 5.67 -14.80
N GLY A 28 10.65 5.52 -15.95
CA GLY A 28 10.08 4.25 -16.40
C GLY A 28 8.55 4.29 -16.51
N ASN A 29 8.00 3.25 -17.13
CA ASN A 29 6.58 3.17 -17.50
C ASN A 29 5.88 1.97 -16.85
N ARG A 30 6.59 1.15 -16.08
CA ARG A 30 6.01 -0.01 -15.39
C ARG A 30 5.78 0.39 -13.94
N LYS A 31 4.57 0.83 -13.61
CA LYS A 31 4.23 1.29 -12.26
C LYS A 31 3.15 0.41 -11.69
N ILE A 32 3.31 -0.05 -10.44
CA ILE A 32 2.31 -0.88 -9.78
C ILE A 32 1.74 -0.13 -8.58
N PHE A 33 0.41 -0.12 -8.52
CA PHE A 33 -0.34 0.31 -7.35
C PHE A 33 -0.90 -0.93 -6.65
N ILE A 34 -0.47 -1.18 -5.42
CA ILE A 34 -0.99 -2.23 -4.56
C ILE A 34 -2.05 -1.62 -3.66
N ALA A 35 -3.31 -1.93 -3.94
CA ALA A 35 -4.45 -1.59 -3.10
C ALA A 35 -4.62 -2.65 -2.01
N THR A 36 -4.47 -2.25 -0.76
CA THR A 36 -4.72 -3.13 0.40
C THR A 36 -6.15 -3.01 0.92
N CYS A 37 -6.90 -2.05 0.40
CA CYS A 37 -8.30 -1.84 0.74
C CYS A 37 -9.19 -2.97 0.22
N VAL A 38 -10.03 -3.52 1.09
CA VAL A 38 -11.17 -4.37 0.71
C VAL A 38 -12.42 -3.48 0.68
N PRO A 39 -13.01 -3.19 -0.49
CA PRO A 39 -14.24 -2.41 -0.55
C PRO A 39 -15.41 -3.21 0.00
N TYR A 40 -15.92 -2.81 1.18
CA TYR A 40 -17.07 -3.45 1.81
C TYR A 40 -18.41 -2.76 1.50
N ASP A 41 -18.37 -1.57 0.90
CA ASP A 41 -19.56 -0.81 0.52
C ASP A 41 -19.44 -0.19 -0.89
N ASP A 42 -20.59 0.21 -1.44
CA ASP A 42 -20.70 0.77 -2.78
C ASP A 42 -20.02 2.14 -2.91
N GLU A 43 -19.92 2.91 -1.81
CA GLU A 43 -19.26 4.21 -1.79
C GLU A 43 -17.73 4.06 -1.96
N MET A 44 -17.14 3.12 -1.23
CA MET A 44 -15.75 2.72 -1.28
C MET A 44 -15.43 2.10 -2.64
N THR A 45 -16.33 1.28 -3.18
CA THR A 45 -16.21 0.70 -4.54
C THR A 45 -16.17 1.80 -5.61
N ALA A 46 -17.09 2.77 -5.56
CA ALA A 46 -17.12 3.89 -6.49
C ALA A 46 -15.85 4.75 -6.38
N ARG A 47 -15.34 4.95 -5.16
CA ARG A 47 -14.08 5.66 -4.92
C ARG A 47 -12.87 4.92 -5.45
N VAL A 48 -12.79 3.60 -5.28
CA VAL A 48 -11.70 2.78 -5.85
C VAL A 48 -11.70 2.91 -7.38
N ARG A 49 -12.88 2.80 -8.00
CA ARG A 49 -13.02 2.97 -9.46
C ARG A 49 -12.58 4.35 -9.95
N LYS A 50 -12.98 5.41 -9.25
CA LYS A 50 -12.55 6.77 -9.58
C LYS A 50 -11.03 6.90 -9.52
N HIS A 51 -10.39 6.42 -8.44
CA HIS A 51 -8.94 6.47 -8.31
C HIS A 51 -8.22 5.59 -9.36
N GLN A 52 -8.80 4.46 -9.77
CA GLN A 52 -8.25 3.65 -10.86
C GLN A 52 -8.31 4.40 -12.20
N GLN A 53 -9.40 5.14 -12.48
CA GLN A 53 -9.58 5.92 -13.71
C GLN A 53 -8.69 7.16 -13.80
N GLU A 54 -8.33 7.75 -12.65
CA GLU A 54 -7.45 8.92 -12.58
C GLU A 54 -5.96 8.56 -12.79
N ARG A 55 -5.60 7.27 -12.78
CA ARG A 55 -4.22 6.81 -13.02
C ARG A 55 -3.90 6.79 -14.51
N SER A 56 -2.67 7.18 -14.85
CA SER A 56 -2.17 7.07 -16.22
C SER A 56 -2.19 5.60 -16.71
N ARG A 57 -2.22 5.37 -18.03
CA ARG A 57 -2.20 4.02 -18.63
C ARG A 57 -0.97 3.17 -18.25
N ALA A 58 0.04 3.77 -17.63
CA ALA A 58 1.26 3.12 -17.17
C ALA A 58 1.07 2.32 -15.85
N TRP A 59 -0.07 2.47 -15.19
CA TRP A 59 -0.33 1.83 -13.90
C TRP A 59 -1.04 0.48 -14.03
N THR A 60 -0.45 -0.53 -13.42
CA THR A 60 -1.12 -1.79 -13.09
C THR A 60 -1.59 -1.74 -11.64
N THR A 61 -2.88 -2.00 -11.39
CA THR A 61 -3.42 -2.08 -10.03
C THR A 61 -3.52 -3.55 -9.60
N LEU A 62 -3.01 -3.86 -8.41
CA LEU A 62 -3.13 -5.16 -7.76
C LEU A 62 -3.94 -5.00 -6.47
N GLU A 63 -4.95 -5.84 -6.26
CA GLU A 63 -5.71 -5.89 -5.00
C GLU A 63 -5.07 -6.96 -4.11
N VAL A 64 -4.40 -6.52 -3.05
CA VAL A 64 -3.60 -7.36 -2.16
C VAL A 64 -3.89 -7.00 -0.71
N PRO A 65 -4.98 -7.54 -0.13
CA PRO A 65 -5.40 -7.18 1.22
C PRO A 65 -4.48 -7.74 2.31
N ILE A 66 -3.80 -8.88 2.05
CA ILE A 66 -3.03 -9.65 3.04
C ILE A 66 -1.59 -9.91 2.58
N ALA A 67 -1.38 -10.50 1.40
CA ALA A 67 -0.07 -10.97 0.91
C ALA A 67 0.81 -9.84 0.33
N LEU A 68 0.95 -8.73 1.07
CA LEU A 68 1.63 -7.51 0.61
C LEU A 68 3.12 -7.75 0.37
N GLY A 69 3.80 -8.43 1.30
CA GLY A 69 5.24 -8.70 1.18
C GLY A 69 5.56 -9.59 -0.02
N GLU A 70 4.79 -10.66 -0.21
CA GLU A 70 4.90 -11.57 -1.35
C GLU A 70 4.68 -10.83 -2.66
N SER A 71 3.64 -9.98 -2.72
CA SER A 71 3.33 -9.20 -3.92
C SER A 71 4.45 -8.21 -4.27
N ILE A 72 5.07 -7.56 -3.27
CA ILE A 72 6.24 -6.70 -3.51
C ILE A 72 7.42 -7.52 -4.03
N ALA A 73 7.70 -8.67 -3.42
CA ALA A 73 8.81 -9.53 -3.81
C ALA A 73 8.66 -10.04 -5.26
N GLU A 74 7.46 -10.50 -5.64
CA GLU A 74 7.17 -11.00 -6.98
C GLU A 74 7.25 -9.90 -8.05
N ASN A 75 6.82 -8.69 -7.72
CA ASN A 75 6.64 -7.63 -8.71
C ASN A 75 7.82 -6.67 -8.83
N SER A 76 8.63 -6.49 -7.78
CA SER A 76 9.75 -5.55 -7.81
C SER A 76 10.81 -5.80 -8.91
N PRO A 77 11.10 -7.04 -9.38
CA PRO A 77 12.07 -7.26 -10.46
C PRO A 77 11.59 -6.80 -11.84
N LYS A 78 10.27 -6.71 -12.05
CA LYS A 78 9.64 -6.42 -13.35
C LYS A 78 9.03 -5.02 -13.45
N THR A 79 9.24 -4.19 -12.43
CA THR A 79 8.53 -2.91 -12.25
C THR A 79 9.53 -1.81 -11.94
N ASP A 80 9.22 -0.58 -12.35
CA ASP A 80 10.07 0.59 -12.12
C ASP A 80 9.77 1.28 -10.77
N VAL A 81 8.53 1.19 -10.27
CA VAL A 81 8.10 1.65 -8.93
C VAL A 81 6.87 0.91 -8.43
N ILE A 82 6.80 0.66 -7.12
CA ILE A 82 5.61 0.14 -6.44
C ILE A 82 5.09 1.18 -5.44
N VAL A 83 3.78 1.44 -5.45
CA VAL A 83 3.08 2.21 -4.41
C VAL A 83 2.11 1.28 -3.70
N ALA A 84 2.16 1.17 -2.37
CA ALA A 84 1.20 0.42 -1.58
C ALA A 84 0.35 1.37 -0.71
N ASP A 85 -0.96 1.30 -0.85
CA ASP A 85 -1.92 2.19 -0.17
C ASP A 85 -3.10 1.37 0.40
N CYS A 86 -3.28 1.28 1.72
CA CYS A 86 -2.39 1.73 2.79
C CYS A 86 -2.01 0.62 3.79
N LEU A 87 -0.91 0.82 4.49
CA LEU A 87 -0.44 -0.06 5.56
C LEU A 87 -1.44 -0.15 6.72
N THR A 88 -2.22 0.91 6.98
CA THR A 88 -3.25 0.88 8.04
C THR A 88 -4.33 -0.14 7.71
N LEU A 89 -4.86 -0.13 6.50
CA LEU A 89 -5.88 -1.11 6.09
C LEU A 89 -5.31 -2.51 5.98
N TRP A 90 -4.07 -2.66 5.51
CA TRP A 90 -3.37 -3.95 5.52
C TRP A 90 -3.26 -4.53 6.94
N ALA A 91 -2.82 -3.73 7.91
CA ALA A 91 -2.74 -4.15 9.30
C ALA A 91 -4.13 -4.48 9.87
N SER A 92 -5.15 -3.69 9.54
CA SER A 92 -6.54 -3.99 9.94
C SER A 92 -7.03 -5.32 9.34
N ASN A 93 -6.76 -5.60 8.07
CA ASN A 93 -7.17 -6.85 7.42
C ASN A 93 -6.53 -8.06 8.13
N LEU A 94 -5.23 -7.98 8.45
CA LEU A 94 -4.54 -9.04 9.19
C LEU A 94 -5.22 -9.32 10.54
N VAL A 95 -5.59 -8.27 11.29
CA VAL A 95 -6.25 -8.43 12.59
C VAL A 95 -7.68 -8.98 12.44
N LEU A 96 -8.44 -8.49 11.46
CA LEU A 96 -9.85 -8.85 11.26
C LEU A 96 -10.04 -10.30 10.77
N GLU A 97 -9.06 -10.90 10.10
CA GLU A 97 -9.12 -12.31 9.69
C GLU A 97 -8.98 -13.30 10.86
N ASN A 98 -9.00 -12.85 12.13
CA ASN A 98 -8.66 -13.65 13.32
C ASN A 98 -7.29 -14.33 13.18
N THR A 99 -6.37 -13.67 12.46
CA THR A 99 -5.02 -14.16 12.24
C THR A 99 -4.31 -14.29 13.59
N PRO A 100 -3.78 -15.49 13.93
CA PRO A 100 -2.96 -15.65 15.13
C PRO A 100 -1.78 -14.67 15.13
N SER A 101 -1.36 -14.23 16.32
CA SER A 101 -0.25 -13.27 16.49
C SER A 101 1.02 -13.70 15.76
N GLU A 102 1.27 -15.01 15.70
CA GLU A 102 2.42 -15.61 15.02
C GLU A 102 2.36 -15.32 13.52
N LYS A 103 1.19 -15.45 12.90
CA LYS A 103 0.99 -15.18 11.47
C LYS A 103 1.08 -13.69 11.15
N ILE A 104 0.67 -12.80 12.07
CA ILE A 104 0.90 -11.35 11.90
C ILE A 104 2.41 -11.05 11.92
N ALA A 105 3.16 -11.68 12.84
CA ALA A 105 4.60 -11.54 12.90
C ALA A 105 5.29 -12.09 11.63
N GLU A 106 4.83 -13.22 11.10
CA GLU A 106 5.29 -13.77 9.82
C GLU A 106 5.03 -12.79 8.66
N ALA A 107 3.82 -12.23 8.55
CA ALA A 107 3.48 -11.26 7.51
C ALA A 107 4.38 -9.99 7.59
N LEU A 108 4.67 -9.51 8.81
CA LEU A 108 5.59 -8.40 9.04
C LEU A 108 7.04 -8.75 8.64
N GLN A 109 7.49 -9.97 8.95
CA GLN A 109 8.81 -10.45 8.53
C GLN A 109 8.90 -10.55 7.01
N THR A 110 7.89 -11.10 6.35
CA THR A 110 7.82 -11.19 4.89
C THR A 110 7.83 -9.81 4.25
N LEU A 111 7.03 -8.86 4.73
CA LEU A 111 7.02 -7.48 4.24
C LEU A 111 8.39 -6.83 4.42
N THR A 112 8.99 -6.94 5.61
CA THR A 112 10.31 -6.36 5.91
C THR A 112 11.40 -6.96 5.01
N HIS A 113 11.36 -8.26 4.77
CA HIS A 113 12.29 -8.94 3.88
C HIS A 113 12.10 -8.51 2.42
N ALA A 114 10.86 -8.41 1.95
CA ALA A 114 10.53 -7.96 0.60
C ALA A 114 11.00 -6.52 0.35
N LEU A 115 10.79 -5.61 1.31
CA LEU A 115 11.28 -4.23 1.22
C LEU A 115 12.81 -4.16 1.15
N LYS A 116 13.51 -4.98 1.93
CA LYS A 116 14.99 -5.05 1.90
C LYS A 116 15.54 -5.59 0.59
N THR A 117 14.84 -6.54 -0.04
CA THR A 117 15.32 -7.23 -1.24
C THR A 117 14.78 -6.63 -2.54
N ALA A 118 13.76 -5.77 -2.46
CA ALA A 118 13.10 -5.12 -3.59
C ALA A 118 14.09 -4.56 -4.62
N GLN A 119 13.77 -4.74 -5.90
CA GLN A 119 14.63 -4.30 -7.01
C GLN A 119 14.22 -2.95 -7.61
N CYS A 120 13.13 -2.36 -7.11
CA CYS A 120 12.64 -1.03 -7.46
C CYS A 120 12.35 -0.22 -6.18
N PRO A 121 12.16 1.10 -6.29
CA PRO A 121 11.60 1.90 -5.20
C PRO A 121 10.23 1.38 -4.77
N VAL A 122 9.97 1.44 -3.46
CA VAL A 122 8.68 1.10 -2.86
C VAL A 122 8.21 2.26 -2.01
N ILE A 123 7.03 2.79 -2.33
CA ILE A 123 6.37 3.88 -1.59
C ILE A 123 5.23 3.28 -0.78
N LEU A 124 5.28 3.45 0.54
CA LEU A 124 4.32 2.92 1.49
C LEU A 124 3.48 4.08 2.04
N VAL A 125 2.16 4.01 1.88
CA VAL A 125 1.23 4.99 2.44
C VAL A 125 0.64 4.44 3.74
N SER A 126 0.55 5.27 4.78
CA SER A 126 -0.12 4.94 6.03
C SER A 126 -0.94 6.10 6.56
N ASN A 127 -2.02 5.79 7.26
CA ASN A 127 -2.77 6.77 8.03
C ASN A 127 -2.07 7.01 9.38
N GLU A 128 -1.98 8.28 9.77
CA GLU A 128 -1.78 8.62 11.17
C GLU A 128 -3.10 8.40 11.91
N VAL A 129 -3.08 7.63 12.99
CA VAL A 129 -4.25 7.32 13.83
C VAL A 129 -4.02 7.57 15.34
N GLY A 130 -2.82 7.98 15.74
CA GLY A 130 -2.39 8.16 17.14
C GLY A 130 -2.55 9.58 17.69
N CYS A 131 -2.86 10.58 16.86
CA CYS A 131 -3.07 11.96 17.32
C CYS A 131 -4.50 12.25 17.83
N GLY A 132 -5.35 11.23 17.96
CA GLY A 132 -6.72 11.33 18.47
C GLY A 132 -6.83 11.15 19.99
N ILE A 133 -8.07 11.15 20.48
CA ILE A 133 -8.39 10.75 21.87
C ILE A 133 -8.32 9.22 21.95
N VAL A 134 -7.94 8.69 23.12
CA VAL A 134 -8.02 7.24 23.39
C VAL A 134 -9.47 6.78 23.22
N PRO A 135 -9.76 5.82 22.35
CA PRO A 135 -11.11 5.32 22.14
C PRO A 135 -11.61 4.53 23.37
N GLU A 136 -12.92 4.47 23.54
CA GLU A 136 -13.57 3.65 24.60
C GLU A 136 -13.60 2.14 24.27
N ASN A 137 -13.16 1.77 23.06
CA ASN A 137 -13.27 0.42 22.49
C ASN A 137 -12.09 -0.49 22.84
#